data_AF-A0A7J3KH21-F1
#
_entry.id   AF-A0A7J3KH21-F1
#
_cell.length_a   1.000
_cell.length_b   1.000
_cell.length_c   1.000
_cell.angle_alpha   90.00
_cell.angle_beta   90.00
_cell.angle_gamma   90.00
#
_symmetry.space_group_name_H-M   'P 1'
#
loop_
_entity.id
_entity.type
_entity.pdbx_description
1 polymer ?
#
loop_
_entity_poly.entity_id
_entity_poly.type
_entity_poly.pdbx_seq_one_letter_code
_entity_poly.pdbx_strand_id
1 'polypeptide(L)'
;MLQLLQKLRDSVNVKKYAVYVAELEERAKSLAEAIVFFINTRVRDKLVISYSDLGYIPAHILYGFTLVMDPDKHVVFEDTDTVQHYVVPYRENFVSILFSTDPYNPSIINYMQTSRVMGNETLLLTVKPGDERFKQIYSSFNTLQVDVNEEIEASIIMSIATYYACIKLYSGKLGSRGTRLFKHGEEGLSIIVEELISKYMDALEKIVYDKPVIVSSPAFLKPASIFATSILDKLGLNAHFEDISRVGGRLESILLLATTVDEHLVKRLKFRLTPAGVKINEIIMNTDPLEAHIYLILLLYYLIFIHKQ
;
A
#
# COMPACT_ATOMS: atom_id res chain seq x y z
N MET A 1 19.65 -11.16 14.18
CA MET A 1 20.15 -11.15 12.79
C MET A 1 20.46 -12.56 12.28
N LEU A 2 21.45 -13.29 12.81
CA LEU A 2 21.63 -14.72 12.46
C LEU A 2 20.40 -15.59 12.78
N GLN A 3 19.75 -15.33 13.92
CA GLN A 3 18.47 -15.96 14.26
C GLN A 3 17.32 -15.59 13.30
N LEU A 4 17.35 -14.40 12.69
CA LEU A 4 16.32 -13.96 11.75
C LEU A 4 16.44 -14.71 10.42
N LEU A 5 17.68 -14.91 9.93
CA LEU A 5 17.98 -15.73 8.75
C LEU A 5 17.54 -17.19 8.93
N GLN A 6 17.71 -17.75 10.13
CA GLN A 6 17.22 -19.10 10.44
C GLN A 6 15.69 -19.16 10.46
N LYS A 7 15.03 -18.16 11.06
CA LYS A 7 13.56 -18.09 11.11
C LYS A 7 12.93 -17.87 9.72
N LEU A 8 13.61 -17.16 8.81
CA LEU A 8 13.16 -16.91 7.45
C LEU A 8 12.91 -18.19 6.66
N ARG A 9 13.82 -19.17 6.76
CA ARG A 9 13.72 -20.44 6.02
C ARG A 9 12.79 -21.47 6.65
N ASP A 10 12.29 -21.20 7.86
CA ASP A 10 11.46 -22.15 8.56
C ASP A 10 10.08 -22.24 7.91
N SER A 11 9.82 -23.36 7.23
CA SER A 11 8.53 -23.66 6.61
C SER A 11 7.35 -23.56 7.57
N VAL A 12 7.56 -23.76 8.88
CA VAL A 12 6.52 -23.56 9.90
C VAL A 12 6.14 -22.08 10.01
N ASN A 13 7.12 -21.17 9.95
CA ASN A 13 6.87 -19.73 9.99
C ASN A 13 6.17 -19.24 8.73
N VAL A 14 6.53 -19.77 7.55
CA VAL A 14 5.85 -19.47 6.29
C VAL A 14 4.37 -19.86 6.36
N LYS A 15 4.06 -21.08 6.84
CA LYS A 15 2.69 -21.56 7.00
C LYS A 15 1.89 -20.73 8.01
N LYS A 16 2.48 -20.42 9.17
CA LYS A 16 1.86 -19.52 10.16
C LYS A 16 1.56 -18.15 9.56
N TYR A 17 2.45 -17.63 8.73
CA TYR A 17 2.24 -16.36 8.06
C TYR A 17 1.11 -16.42 7.04
N ALA A 18 0.99 -17.49 6.25
CA ALA A 18 -0.13 -17.68 5.33
C ALA A 18 -1.49 -17.70 6.07
N VAL A 19 -1.57 -18.38 7.22
CA VAL A 19 -2.76 -18.36 8.09
C VAL A 19 -3.05 -16.94 8.59
N TYR A 20 -2.03 -16.24 9.06
CA TYR A 20 -2.17 -14.85 9.50
C TYR A 20 -2.66 -13.92 8.38
N VAL A 21 -2.14 -14.07 7.16
CA VAL A 21 -2.63 -13.29 6.00
C VAL A 21 -4.10 -13.62 5.73
N ALA A 22 -4.52 -14.89 5.78
CA ALA A 22 -5.92 -15.26 5.62
C ALA A 22 -6.84 -14.57 6.65
N GLU A 23 -6.40 -14.44 7.91
CA GLU A 23 -7.13 -13.69 8.93
C GLU A 23 -7.24 -12.19 8.60
N LEU A 24 -6.17 -11.57 8.07
CA LEU A 24 -6.21 -10.19 7.60
C LEU A 24 -7.17 -10.02 6.41
N GLU A 25 -7.21 -10.98 5.49
CA GLU A 25 -8.11 -10.97 4.34
C GLU A 25 -9.58 -11.04 4.75
N GLU A 26 -9.93 -11.94 5.68
CA GLU A 26 -11.29 -12.03 6.20
C GLU A 26 -11.76 -10.71 6.82
N ARG A 27 -10.88 -10.05 7.58
CA ARG A 27 -11.17 -8.72 8.15
C ARG A 27 -11.36 -7.67 7.06
N ALA A 28 -10.57 -7.74 5.98
CA ALA A 28 -10.59 -6.79 4.88
C ALA A 28 -11.83 -6.92 3.97
N LYS A 29 -12.46 -8.10 3.87
CA LYS A 29 -13.64 -8.32 3.00
C LYS A 29 -14.81 -7.41 3.32
N SER A 30 -15.12 -7.20 4.60
CA SER A 30 -16.22 -6.31 5.02
C SER A 30 -15.96 -4.85 4.67
N LEU A 31 -14.72 -4.40 4.83
CA LEU A 31 -14.27 -3.06 4.43
C LEU A 31 -14.36 -2.90 2.91
N ALA A 32 -13.96 -3.91 2.15
CA ALA A 32 -14.03 -3.89 0.68
C ALA A 32 -15.46 -3.66 0.20
N GLU A 33 -16.46 -4.37 0.74
CA GLU A 33 -17.86 -4.18 0.37
C GLU A 33 -18.37 -2.77 0.67
N ALA A 34 -17.96 -2.20 1.81
CA ALA A 34 -18.33 -0.85 2.17
C ALA A 34 -17.70 0.21 1.24
N ILE A 35 -16.45 0.01 0.82
CA ILE A 35 -15.80 0.85 -0.20
C ILE A 35 -16.56 0.77 -1.52
N VAL A 36 -16.87 -0.44 -1.99
CA VAL A 36 -17.63 -0.66 -3.25
C VAL A 36 -18.99 0.03 -3.18
N PHE A 37 -19.74 -0.18 -2.09
CA PHE A 37 -21.03 0.44 -1.87
C PHE A 37 -20.93 1.97 -1.89
N PHE A 38 -19.95 2.54 -1.20
CA PHE A 38 -19.76 3.99 -1.17
C PHE A 38 -19.43 4.58 -2.55
N ILE A 39 -18.57 3.94 -3.33
CA ILE A 39 -18.21 4.43 -4.67
C ILE A 39 -19.39 4.29 -5.66
N ASN A 40 -20.08 3.14 -5.66
CA ASN A 40 -21.13 2.86 -6.65
C ASN A 40 -22.43 3.62 -6.39
N THR A 41 -22.80 3.86 -5.13
CA THR A 41 -24.06 4.55 -4.81
C THR A 41 -24.04 6.04 -5.14
N ARG A 42 -22.86 6.60 -5.39
CA ARG A 42 -22.67 8.03 -5.61
C ARG A 42 -22.26 8.27 -7.05
N VAL A 43 -23.26 8.51 -7.91
CA VAL A 43 -23.07 8.82 -9.33
C VAL A 43 -22.45 10.22 -9.46
N ARG A 44 -21.13 10.30 -9.31
CA ARG A 44 -20.36 11.51 -9.60
C ARG A 44 -19.18 11.19 -10.48
N ASP A 45 -18.93 12.03 -11.47
CA ASP A 45 -17.85 11.83 -12.46
C ASP A 45 -16.46 12.04 -11.86
N LYS A 46 -16.38 12.75 -10.72
CA LYS A 46 -15.14 13.10 -10.04
C LYS A 46 -14.95 12.27 -8.77
N LEU A 47 -13.79 11.61 -8.69
CA LEU A 47 -13.33 10.89 -7.50
C LEU A 47 -12.10 11.60 -6.95
N VAL A 48 -12.14 11.96 -5.66
CA VAL A 48 -10.98 12.44 -4.92
C VAL A 48 -10.48 11.31 -4.06
N ILE A 49 -9.21 10.95 -4.23
CA ILE A 49 -8.53 9.93 -3.43
C ILE A 49 -7.45 10.66 -2.65
N SER A 50 -7.56 10.62 -1.33
CA SER A 50 -6.66 11.33 -0.43
C SER A 50 -5.98 10.37 0.53
N TYR A 51 -4.80 10.74 1.00
CA TYR A 51 -4.05 9.93 1.95
C TYR A 51 -3.28 10.74 2.99
N SER A 52 -2.99 10.09 4.12
CA SER A 52 -1.98 10.50 5.08
C SER A 52 -1.17 9.27 5.50
N ASP A 53 0.10 9.48 5.86
CA ASP A 53 0.97 8.46 6.46
C ASP A 53 1.03 7.17 5.60
N LEU A 54 0.90 6.00 6.22
CA LEU A 54 0.87 4.72 5.51
C LEU A 54 -0.46 4.45 4.78
N GLY A 55 -1.46 5.34 4.92
CA GLY A 55 -2.64 5.37 4.06
C GLY A 55 -2.32 5.63 2.59
N TYR A 56 -1.08 6.01 2.26
CA TYR A 56 -0.65 6.23 0.88
C TYR A 56 -0.76 4.99 -0.01
N ILE A 57 -0.44 3.79 0.48
CA ILE A 57 -0.54 2.57 -0.34
C ILE A 57 -1.97 2.24 -0.74
N PRO A 58 -2.94 2.08 0.19
CA PRO A 58 -4.30 1.76 -0.21
C PRO A 58 -4.89 2.83 -1.13
N ALA A 59 -4.61 4.10 -0.87
CA ALA A 59 -5.01 5.20 -1.74
C ALA A 59 -4.41 5.05 -3.16
N HIS A 60 -3.12 4.73 -3.27
CA HIS A 60 -2.48 4.51 -4.57
C HIS A 60 -2.99 3.26 -5.29
N ILE A 61 -3.35 2.19 -4.57
CA ILE A 61 -3.99 1.02 -5.17
C ILE A 61 -5.30 1.45 -5.84
N LEU A 62 -6.16 2.17 -5.11
CA LEU A 62 -7.41 2.69 -5.69
C LEU A 62 -7.13 3.56 -6.91
N TYR A 63 -6.20 4.51 -6.79
CA TYR A 63 -5.83 5.42 -7.87
C TYR A 63 -5.32 4.68 -9.11
N GLY A 64 -4.39 3.73 -8.93
CA GLY A 64 -3.79 2.97 -10.03
C GLY A 64 -4.83 2.12 -10.75
N PHE A 65 -5.72 1.46 -10.02
CA PHE A 65 -6.83 0.72 -10.61
C PHE A 65 -7.77 1.66 -11.37
N THR A 66 -8.20 2.78 -10.79
CA THR A 66 -9.08 3.73 -11.48
C THR A 66 -8.43 4.27 -12.76
N LEU A 67 -7.17 4.69 -12.70
CA LEU A 67 -6.45 5.25 -13.85
C LEU A 67 -6.36 4.26 -15.03
N VAL A 68 -6.14 2.97 -14.72
CA VAL A 68 -5.93 1.93 -15.73
C VAL A 68 -7.25 1.33 -16.21
N MET A 69 -8.22 1.15 -15.32
CA MET A 69 -9.48 0.44 -15.60
C MET A 69 -10.62 1.35 -16.04
N ASP A 70 -10.59 2.62 -15.63
CA ASP A 70 -11.66 3.59 -15.89
C ASP A 70 -11.07 4.95 -16.30
N PRO A 71 -10.40 5.02 -17.47
CA PRO A 71 -9.64 6.20 -17.89
C PRO A 71 -10.51 7.46 -18.08
N ASP A 72 -11.82 7.29 -18.27
CA ASP A 72 -12.78 8.38 -18.41
C ASP A 72 -13.17 9.01 -17.06
N LYS A 73 -12.85 8.33 -15.94
CA LYS A 73 -13.12 8.85 -14.59
C LYS A 73 -12.16 9.99 -14.27
N HIS A 74 -12.70 11.14 -13.88
CA HIS A 74 -11.86 12.26 -13.46
C HIS A 74 -11.38 12.07 -12.02
N VAL A 75 -10.13 11.64 -11.86
CA VAL A 75 -9.55 11.37 -10.54
C VAL A 75 -8.63 12.50 -10.08
N VAL A 76 -8.71 12.86 -8.81
CA VAL A 76 -7.73 13.68 -8.10
C VAL A 76 -7.05 12.79 -7.07
N PHE A 77 -5.72 12.73 -7.09
CA PHE A 77 -4.94 11.93 -6.16
C PHE A 77 -3.85 12.79 -5.52
N GLU A 78 -4.05 13.16 -4.26
CA GLU A 78 -3.18 14.09 -3.54
C GLU A 78 -3.19 13.78 -2.03
N ASP A 79 -2.22 14.31 -1.29
CA ASP A 79 -2.18 14.16 0.16
C ASP A 79 -3.29 14.98 0.86
N THR A 80 -3.57 14.64 2.12
CA THR A 80 -4.63 15.24 2.93
C THR A 80 -4.51 16.76 3.04
N ASP A 81 -3.29 17.30 3.17
CA ASP A 81 -3.07 18.74 3.31
C ASP A 81 -3.35 19.48 2.00
N THR A 82 -2.93 18.91 0.88
CA THR A 82 -3.21 19.46 -0.44
C THR A 82 -4.71 19.47 -0.71
N VAL A 83 -5.40 18.36 -0.42
CA VAL A 83 -6.83 18.24 -0.73
C VAL A 83 -7.68 19.15 0.16
N GLN A 84 -7.40 19.24 1.47
CA GLN A 84 -8.17 20.08 2.38
C GLN A 84 -8.08 21.58 2.03
N HIS A 85 -6.93 22.05 1.53
CA HIS A 85 -6.72 23.47 1.24
C HIS A 85 -7.04 23.85 -0.20
N TYR A 86 -6.79 22.97 -1.18
CA TYR A 86 -6.82 23.34 -2.60
C TYR A 86 -7.88 22.59 -3.43
N VAL A 87 -8.49 21.55 -2.89
CA VAL A 87 -9.50 20.75 -3.62
C VAL A 87 -10.88 20.97 -3.01
N VAL A 88 -11.05 20.66 -1.72
CA VAL A 88 -12.35 20.74 -1.04
C VAL A 88 -12.96 22.15 -1.12
N PRO A 89 -12.20 23.26 -0.96
CA PRO A 89 -12.79 24.59 -0.99
C PRO A 89 -13.18 25.10 -2.38
N TYR A 90 -12.60 24.52 -3.44
CA TYR A 90 -12.68 25.07 -4.81
C TYR A 90 -13.37 24.16 -5.81
N ARG A 91 -13.69 22.92 -5.42
CA ARG A 91 -14.35 21.94 -6.29
C ARG A 91 -15.69 21.54 -5.70
N GLU A 92 -16.63 21.33 -6.58
CA GLU A 92 -17.94 20.79 -6.24
C GLU A 92 -18.16 19.47 -6.97
N ASN A 93 -19.16 18.73 -6.50
CA ASN A 93 -19.66 17.52 -7.15
C ASN A 93 -18.63 16.41 -7.30
N PHE A 94 -17.92 16.09 -6.23
CA PHE A 94 -17.05 14.92 -6.16
C PHE A 94 -17.41 14.00 -4.99
N VAL A 95 -17.01 12.74 -5.12
CA VAL A 95 -16.99 11.75 -4.02
C VAL A 95 -15.55 11.66 -3.55
N SER A 96 -15.34 11.61 -2.24
CA SER A 96 -13.99 11.48 -1.69
C SER A 96 -13.81 10.24 -0.84
N ILE A 97 -12.66 9.58 -0.98
CA ILE A 97 -12.15 8.59 -0.04
C ILE A 97 -10.82 9.06 0.51
N LEU A 98 -10.69 9.06 1.83
CA LEU A 98 -9.49 9.39 2.57
C LEU A 98 -8.97 8.15 3.30
N PHE A 99 -7.69 7.84 3.15
CA PHE A 99 -7.00 6.77 3.88
C PHE A 99 -5.98 7.35 4.86
N SER A 100 -6.01 6.91 6.11
CA SER A 100 -4.96 7.24 7.10
C SER A 100 -4.69 6.09 8.04
N THR A 101 -3.44 5.94 8.47
CA THR A 101 -3.08 5.03 9.56
C THR A 101 -2.98 5.70 10.92
N ASP A 102 -2.83 7.03 10.97
CA ASP A 102 -2.87 7.80 12.22
C ASP A 102 -4.26 8.42 12.42
N PRO A 103 -5.06 7.96 13.40
CA PRO A 103 -6.37 8.54 13.69
C PRO A 103 -6.29 9.83 14.51
N TYR A 104 -5.10 10.28 14.92
CA TYR A 104 -4.89 11.49 15.70
C TYR A 104 -4.37 12.66 14.86
N ASN A 105 -4.07 12.43 13.58
CA ASN A 105 -3.60 13.46 12.67
C ASN A 105 -4.67 14.57 12.50
N PRO A 106 -4.36 15.83 12.91
CA PRO A 106 -5.31 16.93 12.85
C PRO A 106 -5.81 17.25 11.43
N SER A 107 -4.98 17.01 10.40
CA SER A 107 -5.34 17.29 9.01
C SER A 107 -6.51 16.42 8.53
N ILE A 108 -6.69 15.22 9.09
CA ILE A 108 -7.84 14.36 8.78
C ILE A 108 -9.12 14.98 9.31
N ILE A 109 -9.11 15.46 10.57
CA ILE A 109 -10.28 16.06 11.19
C ILE A 109 -10.66 17.33 10.43
N ASN A 110 -9.68 18.17 10.11
CA ASN A 110 -9.88 19.39 9.34
C ASN A 110 -10.43 19.09 7.94
N TYR A 111 -9.90 18.07 7.25
CA TYR A 111 -10.44 17.59 5.99
C TYR A 111 -11.92 17.23 6.14
N MET A 112 -12.25 16.36 7.09
CA MET A 112 -13.62 15.83 7.26
C MET A 112 -14.61 16.94 7.61
N GLN A 113 -14.20 17.89 8.47
CA GLN A 113 -14.99 19.07 8.80
C GLN A 113 -15.20 19.98 7.59
N THR A 114 -14.14 20.29 6.85
CA THR A 114 -14.20 21.15 5.66
C THR A 114 -15.09 20.51 4.59
N SER A 115 -14.94 19.22 4.33
CA SER A 115 -15.78 18.48 3.40
C SER A 115 -17.25 18.49 3.80
N ARG A 116 -17.54 18.31 5.10
CA ARG A 116 -18.92 18.38 5.60
C ARG A 116 -19.53 19.77 5.42
N VAL A 117 -18.78 20.84 5.71
CA VAL A 117 -19.23 22.23 5.53
C VAL A 117 -19.51 22.53 4.05
N MET A 118 -18.65 22.04 3.15
CA MET A 118 -18.80 22.20 1.71
C MET A 118 -19.81 21.23 1.07
N GLY A 119 -20.47 20.36 1.85
CA GLY A 119 -21.45 19.40 1.34
C GLY A 119 -20.84 18.25 0.52
N ASN A 120 -19.53 17.99 0.67
CA ASN A 120 -18.83 16.92 -0.02
C ASN A 120 -18.93 15.60 0.76
N GLU A 121 -19.32 14.54 0.07
CA GLU A 121 -19.40 13.20 0.66
C GLU A 121 -18.02 12.58 0.73
N THR A 122 -17.55 12.33 1.95
CA THR A 122 -16.23 11.75 2.22
C THR A 122 -16.37 10.47 3.04
N LEU A 123 -15.70 9.41 2.61
CA LEU A 123 -15.49 8.21 3.40
C LEU A 123 -14.06 8.19 3.94
N LEU A 124 -13.91 8.08 5.25
CA LEU A 124 -12.61 7.94 5.92
C LEU A 124 -12.35 6.48 6.26
N LEU A 125 -11.23 5.92 5.79
CA LEU A 125 -10.67 4.66 6.27
C LEU A 125 -9.53 4.97 7.23
N THR A 126 -9.66 4.58 8.49
CA THR A 126 -8.68 4.89 9.54
C THR A 126 -8.55 3.78 10.58
N VAL A 127 -7.49 3.81 11.38
CA VAL A 127 -7.39 3.00 12.60
C VAL A 127 -8.45 3.46 13.62
N LYS A 128 -9.01 2.52 14.37
CA LYS A 128 -9.91 2.82 15.48
C LYS A 128 -9.13 3.53 16.59
N PRO A 129 -9.45 4.80 16.93
CA PRO A 129 -8.71 5.48 17.99
C PRO A 129 -8.97 4.81 19.34
N GLY A 130 -7.95 4.77 20.19
CA GLY A 130 -8.08 4.34 21.58
C GLY A 130 -8.80 5.37 22.46
N ASP A 131 -8.58 6.67 22.18
CA ASP A 131 -9.14 7.80 22.92
C ASP A 131 -10.63 8.04 22.61
N GLU A 132 -11.47 8.06 23.65
CA GLU A 132 -12.91 8.28 23.55
C GLU A 132 -13.29 9.61 22.87
N ARG A 133 -12.47 10.65 23.02
CA ARG A 133 -12.72 11.96 22.37
C ARG A 133 -12.70 11.82 20.85
N PHE A 134 -11.72 11.10 20.32
CA PHE A 134 -11.61 10.85 18.88
C PHE A 134 -12.69 9.88 18.39
N LYS A 135 -13.07 8.86 19.18
CA LYS A 135 -14.22 8.00 18.87
C LYS A 135 -15.51 8.81 18.70
N GLN A 136 -15.76 9.76 19.62
CA GLN A 136 -16.93 10.64 19.54
C GLN A 136 -16.89 11.54 18.30
N ILE A 137 -15.73 12.13 17.98
CA ILE A 137 -15.56 12.96 16.77
C ILE A 137 -15.89 12.13 15.52
N TYR A 138 -15.31 10.94 15.38
CA TYR A 138 -15.51 10.09 14.22
C TYR A 138 -16.93 9.51 14.10
N SER A 139 -17.67 9.38 15.21
CA SER A 139 -19.08 8.93 15.15
C SER A 139 -20.00 9.86 14.35
N SER A 140 -19.58 11.12 14.15
CA SER A 140 -20.30 12.11 13.36
C SER A 140 -19.95 12.11 11.86
N PHE A 141 -19.01 11.25 11.45
CA PHE A 141 -18.51 11.15 10.08
C PHE A 141 -18.76 9.76 9.49
N ASN A 142 -18.73 9.67 8.16
CA ASN A 142 -18.75 8.38 7.48
C ASN A 142 -17.35 7.75 7.55
N THR A 143 -17.15 6.83 8.48
CA THR A 143 -15.84 6.20 8.73
C THR A 143 -15.91 4.69 8.69
N LEU A 144 -14.90 4.06 8.11
CA LEU A 144 -14.59 2.64 8.27
C LEU A 144 -13.34 2.52 9.13
N GLN A 145 -13.46 1.81 10.26
CA GLN A 145 -12.42 1.73 11.27
C GLN A 145 -11.78 0.35 11.29
N VAL A 146 -10.44 0.31 11.30
CA VAL A 146 -9.65 -0.91 11.44
C VAL A 146 -9.24 -1.08 12.91
N ASP A 147 -9.63 -2.19 13.53
CA ASP A 147 -9.36 -2.48 14.95
C ASP A 147 -7.98 -3.14 15.12
N VAL A 148 -6.91 -2.36 14.97
CA VAL A 148 -5.51 -2.77 15.22
C VAL A 148 -4.75 -1.64 15.89
N ASN A 149 -3.69 -1.99 16.63
CA ASN A 149 -2.85 -1.00 17.33
C ASN A 149 -1.62 -0.56 16.52
N GLU A 150 -1.28 -1.25 15.43
CA GLU A 150 -0.09 -0.95 14.64
C GLU A 150 -0.45 -0.41 13.24
N GLU A 151 0.11 0.75 12.89
CA GLU A 151 -0.12 1.43 11.62
C GLU A 151 0.24 0.58 10.39
N ILE A 152 1.34 -0.18 10.46
CA ILE A 152 1.80 -1.05 9.37
C ILE A 152 0.75 -2.14 9.09
N GLU A 153 0.22 -2.77 10.15
CA GLU A 153 -0.82 -3.78 10.02
C GLU A 153 -2.13 -3.17 9.50
N ALA A 154 -2.48 -1.96 9.97
CA ALA A 154 -3.63 -1.22 9.47
C ALA A 154 -3.52 -0.93 7.97
N SER A 155 -2.36 -0.47 7.52
CA SER A 155 -2.06 -0.22 6.11
C SER A 155 -2.24 -1.47 5.26
N ILE A 156 -1.82 -2.65 5.75
CA ILE A 156 -2.01 -3.91 5.04
C ILE A 156 -3.50 -4.24 4.91
N ILE A 157 -4.26 -4.19 6.01
CA ILE A 157 -5.71 -4.48 5.99
C ILE A 157 -6.43 -3.53 5.03
N MET A 158 -6.14 -2.22 5.10
CA MET A 158 -6.72 -1.22 4.20
C MET A 158 -6.34 -1.48 2.75
N SER A 159 -5.10 -1.89 2.49
CA SER A 159 -4.62 -2.20 1.14
C SER A 159 -5.33 -3.43 0.56
N ILE A 160 -5.43 -4.51 1.32
CA ILE A 160 -6.18 -5.72 0.92
C ILE A 160 -7.65 -5.38 0.66
N ALA A 161 -8.27 -4.61 1.55
CA ALA A 161 -9.66 -4.18 1.38
C ALA A 161 -9.86 -3.36 0.10
N THR A 162 -8.94 -2.45 -0.16
CA THR A 162 -8.98 -1.60 -1.36
C THR A 162 -8.75 -2.39 -2.63
N TYR A 163 -7.81 -3.33 -2.62
CA TYR A 163 -7.56 -4.25 -3.72
C TYR A 163 -8.83 -5.05 -4.07
N TYR A 164 -9.48 -5.65 -3.07
CA TYR A 164 -10.73 -6.36 -3.29
C TYR A 164 -11.88 -5.47 -3.74
N ALA A 165 -11.96 -4.24 -3.24
CA ALA A 165 -12.94 -3.27 -3.72
C ALA A 165 -12.72 -2.94 -5.20
N CYS A 166 -11.47 -2.70 -5.60
CA CYS A 166 -11.11 -2.40 -6.99
C CYS A 166 -11.44 -3.56 -7.94
N ILE A 167 -11.12 -4.79 -7.54
CA ILE A 167 -11.46 -6.00 -8.31
C ILE A 167 -12.97 -6.05 -8.58
N LYS A 168 -13.80 -5.80 -7.56
CA LYS A 168 -15.26 -5.80 -7.71
C LYS A 168 -15.76 -4.65 -8.59
N LEU A 169 -15.29 -3.42 -8.32
CA LEU A 169 -15.67 -2.21 -9.05
C LEU A 169 -15.35 -2.30 -10.55
N TYR A 170 -14.22 -2.93 -10.89
CA TYR A 170 -13.69 -2.94 -12.25
C TYR A 170 -13.72 -4.33 -12.92
N SER A 171 -14.41 -5.30 -12.32
CA SER A 171 -14.57 -6.67 -12.82
C SER A 171 -15.02 -6.75 -14.30
N GLY A 172 -15.85 -5.81 -14.74
CA GLY A 172 -16.35 -5.71 -16.13
C GLY A 172 -15.48 -4.90 -17.10
N LYS A 173 -14.32 -4.39 -16.68
CA LYS A 173 -13.46 -3.49 -17.47
C LYS A 173 -12.22 -4.24 -18.02
N LEU A 174 -11.58 -3.68 -19.06
CA LEU A 174 -10.36 -4.20 -19.73
C LEU A 174 -10.40 -5.64 -20.29
N GLY A 175 -11.59 -6.22 -20.52
CA GLY A 175 -11.72 -7.53 -21.17
C GLY A 175 -10.95 -8.64 -20.45
N SER A 176 -10.15 -9.43 -21.19
CA SER A 176 -9.46 -10.61 -20.64
C SER A 176 -8.43 -10.30 -19.54
N ARG A 177 -7.83 -9.09 -19.53
CA ARG A 177 -6.91 -8.66 -18.47
C ARG A 177 -7.66 -8.40 -17.16
N GLY A 178 -8.78 -7.67 -17.23
CA GLY A 178 -9.64 -7.44 -16.07
C GLY A 178 -10.24 -8.74 -15.52
N THR A 179 -10.69 -9.65 -16.40
CA THR A 179 -11.19 -10.96 -15.97
C THR A 179 -10.14 -11.78 -15.21
N ARG A 180 -8.86 -11.70 -15.58
CA ARG A 180 -7.78 -12.42 -14.90
C ARG A 180 -7.50 -11.86 -13.51
N LEU A 181 -7.37 -10.54 -13.41
CA LEU A 181 -7.21 -9.84 -12.13
C LEU A 181 -8.40 -10.14 -11.20
N PHE A 182 -9.60 -10.20 -11.76
CA PHE A 182 -10.79 -10.58 -11.02
C PHE A 182 -10.71 -12.01 -10.47
N LYS A 183 -10.35 -12.99 -11.30
CA LYS A 183 -10.18 -14.39 -10.86
C LYS A 183 -9.13 -14.55 -9.77
N HIS A 184 -7.97 -13.90 -9.90
CA HIS A 184 -6.95 -13.92 -8.85
C HIS A 184 -7.48 -13.33 -7.53
N GLY A 185 -8.26 -12.24 -7.63
CA GLY A 185 -8.96 -11.66 -6.49
C GLY A 185 -9.97 -12.60 -5.84
N GLU A 186 -10.67 -13.44 -6.60
CA GLU A 186 -11.62 -14.41 -6.07
C GLU A 186 -10.93 -15.59 -5.37
N GLU A 187 -9.77 -16.02 -5.88
CA GLU A 187 -8.98 -17.09 -5.28
C GLU A 187 -8.43 -16.68 -3.90
N GLY A 188 -8.02 -15.42 -3.76
CA GLY A 188 -7.52 -14.84 -2.53
C GLY A 188 -5.99 -14.83 -2.43
N LEU A 189 -5.45 -13.87 -1.68
CA LEU A 189 -4.02 -13.62 -1.56
C LEU A 189 -3.33 -14.65 -0.67
N SER A 190 -3.99 -15.18 0.35
CA SER A 190 -3.39 -16.17 1.27
C SER A 190 -2.90 -17.43 0.56
N ILE A 191 -3.55 -17.85 -0.53
CA ILE A 191 -3.20 -19.04 -1.31
C ILE A 191 -1.80 -18.89 -1.94
N ILE A 192 -1.42 -17.69 -2.34
CA ILE A 192 -0.15 -17.43 -3.04
C ILE A 192 0.99 -17.02 -2.11
N VAL A 193 0.74 -16.80 -0.82
CA VAL A 193 1.74 -16.30 0.14
C VAL A 193 2.94 -17.24 0.27
N GLU A 194 2.70 -18.55 0.37
CA GLU A 194 3.78 -19.52 0.51
C GLU A 194 4.68 -19.55 -0.72
N GLU A 195 4.09 -19.52 -1.92
CA GLU A 195 4.83 -19.46 -3.19
C GLU A 195 5.59 -18.14 -3.31
N LEU A 196 4.93 -17.01 -2.98
CA LEU A 196 5.51 -15.68 -3.02
C LEU A 196 6.77 -15.60 -2.15
N ILE A 197 6.68 -16.04 -0.89
CA ILE A 197 7.83 -16.03 0.02
C ILE A 197 8.93 -16.96 -0.48
N SER A 198 8.58 -18.17 -0.90
CA SER A 198 9.57 -19.14 -1.40
C SER A 198 10.33 -18.60 -2.61
N LYS A 199 9.64 -17.92 -3.52
CA LYS A 199 10.21 -17.33 -4.74
C LYS A 199 11.16 -16.18 -4.45
N TYR A 200 10.87 -15.35 -3.45
CA TYR A 200 11.68 -14.17 -3.12
C TYR A 200 12.53 -14.34 -1.86
N MET A 201 12.70 -15.56 -1.35
CA MET A 201 13.45 -15.85 -0.13
C MET A 201 14.89 -15.31 -0.19
N ASP A 202 15.59 -15.55 -1.29
CA ASP A 202 16.95 -15.06 -1.49
C ASP A 202 17.05 -13.53 -1.42
N ALA A 203 16.01 -12.83 -1.89
CA ALA A 203 15.96 -11.37 -1.82
C ALA A 203 15.70 -10.88 -0.38
N LEU A 204 14.82 -11.56 0.36
CA LEU A 204 14.58 -11.28 1.78
C LEU A 204 15.84 -11.50 2.63
N GLU A 205 16.58 -12.57 2.36
CA GLU A 205 17.84 -12.85 3.05
C GLU A 205 18.89 -11.79 2.77
N LYS A 206 19.00 -11.32 1.52
CA LYS A 206 19.90 -10.22 1.16
C LYS A 206 19.53 -8.93 1.86
N ILE A 207 18.24 -8.61 1.99
CA ILE A 207 17.78 -7.44 2.76
C ILE A 207 18.26 -7.54 4.21
N VAL A 208 18.06 -8.70 4.84
CA VAL A 208 18.52 -8.93 6.22
C VAL A 208 20.04 -8.86 6.30
N TYR A 209 20.77 -9.48 5.37
CA TYR A 209 22.23 -9.57 5.41
C TYR A 209 22.92 -8.22 5.12
N ASP A 210 22.59 -7.59 3.99
CA ASP A 210 23.25 -6.38 3.50
C ASP A 210 22.69 -5.09 4.10
N LYS A 211 21.55 -5.15 4.81
CA LYS A 211 20.95 -4.03 5.54
C LYS A 211 20.83 -2.75 4.69
N PRO A 212 19.95 -2.74 3.68
CA PRO A 212 19.79 -1.59 2.81
C PRO A 212 19.41 -0.33 3.61
N VAL A 213 20.06 0.78 3.32
CA VAL A 213 19.81 2.10 3.94
C VAL A 213 19.05 3.04 3.01
N ILE A 214 19.05 2.75 1.71
CA ILE A 214 18.22 3.43 0.71
C ILE A 214 17.20 2.43 0.18
N VAL A 215 15.94 2.84 0.15
CA VAL A 215 14.88 2.16 -0.61
C VAL A 215 14.53 3.01 -1.82
N SER A 216 14.49 2.40 -3.01
CA SER A 216 14.14 3.11 -4.23
C SER A 216 13.22 2.27 -5.11
N SER A 217 12.49 2.96 -5.99
CA SER A 217 11.60 2.34 -6.96
C SER A 217 11.19 3.30 -8.08
N PRO A 218 10.63 2.76 -9.19
CA PRO A 218 9.86 3.55 -10.14
C PRO A 218 8.70 4.28 -9.45
N ALA A 219 8.27 5.41 -10.00
CA ALA A 219 7.24 6.27 -9.41
C ALA A 219 5.95 5.52 -9.04
N PHE A 220 5.54 4.55 -9.87
CA PHE A 220 4.34 3.74 -9.62
C PHE A 220 4.44 2.90 -8.33
N LEU A 221 5.63 2.45 -7.93
CA LEU A 221 5.85 1.64 -6.73
C LEU A 221 6.34 2.45 -5.53
N LYS A 222 6.41 3.79 -5.65
CA LYS A 222 6.82 4.68 -4.56
C LYS A 222 6.07 4.42 -3.24
N PRO A 223 4.74 4.20 -3.22
CA PRO A 223 4.03 3.89 -1.96
C PRO A 223 4.55 2.61 -1.29
N ALA A 224 4.81 1.55 -2.06
CA ALA A 224 5.34 0.30 -1.53
C ALA A 224 6.78 0.49 -0.98
N SER A 225 7.57 1.38 -1.59
CA SER A 225 8.90 1.73 -1.09
C SER A 225 8.87 2.53 0.22
N ILE A 226 7.96 3.48 0.36
CA ILE A 226 7.78 4.22 1.62
C ILE A 226 7.31 3.26 2.73
N PHE A 227 6.43 2.32 2.42
CA PHE A 227 6.09 1.28 3.38
C PHE A 227 7.27 0.40 3.75
N ALA A 228 8.10 0.03 2.77
CA ALA A 228 9.31 -0.73 3.02
C ALA A 228 10.27 0.01 3.96
N THR A 229 10.39 1.35 3.89
CA THR A 229 11.21 2.10 4.85
C THR A 229 10.68 1.95 6.27
N SER A 230 9.35 2.05 6.47
CA SER A 230 8.74 1.80 7.78
C SER A 230 8.94 0.37 8.28
N ILE A 231 8.96 -0.62 7.38
CA ILE A 231 9.29 -2.00 7.72
C ILE A 231 10.74 -2.11 8.22
N LEU A 232 11.68 -1.53 7.49
CA LEU A 232 13.10 -1.57 7.80
C LEU A 232 13.40 -0.81 9.11
N ASP A 233 12.76 0.33 9.34
CA ASP A 233 12.90 1.10 10.59
C ASP A 233 12.45 0.28 11.80
N LYS A 234 11.34 -0.47 11.69
CA LYS A 234 10.88 -1.41 12.74
C LYS A 234 11.88 -2.54 13.02
N LEU A 235 12.70 -2.91 12.03
CA LEU A 235 13.80 -3.86 12.18
C LEU A 235 15.10 -3.21 12.71
N GLY A 236 15.06 -1.92 13.04
CA GLY A 236 16.21 -1.13 13.50
C GLY A 236 17.17 -0.73 12.37
N LEU A 237 16.72 -0.76 11.13
CA LEU A 237 17.46 -0.30 9.96
C LEU A 237 16.93 1.08 9.57
N ASN A 238 17.72 2.13 9.82
CA ASN A 238 17.35 3.51 9.49
C ASN A 238 17.36 3.73 7.98
N ALA A 239 16.31 3.27 7.31
CA ALA A 239 16.20 3.32 5.86
C ALA A 239 15.39 4.54 5.43
N HIS A 240 15.73 5.12 4.29
CA HIS A 240 14.97 6.23 3.73
C HIS A 240 14.68 6.00 2.25
N PHE A 241 13.62 6.63 1.78
CA PHE A 241 13.24 6.57 0.37
C PHE A 241 14.04 7.60 -0.42
N GLU A 242 14.57 7.19 -1.57
CA GLU A 242 15.15 8.09 -2.57
C GLU A 242 14.59 7.79 -3.96
N ASP A 243 14.15 8.84 -4.67
CA ASP A 243 13.67 8.71 -6.04
C ASP A 243 14.76 8.09 -6.93
N ILE A 244 14.38 7.13 -7.77
CA ILE A 244 15.32 6.34 -8.59
C ILE A 244 16.26 7.17 -9.47
N SER A 245 15.81 8.37 -9.90
CA SER A 245 16.63 9.31 -10.67
C SER A 245 17.73 9.97 -9.82
N ARG A 246 17.48 10.16 -8.53
CA ARG A 246 18.34 10.87 -7.58
C ARG A 246 19.37 9.97 -6.91
N VAL A 247 19.06 8.67 -6.79
CA VAL A 247 19.95 7.65 -6.22
C VAL A 247 21.38 7.83 -6.72
N GLY A 248 22.26 8.22 -5.79
CA GLY A 248 23.66 8.52 -6.05
C GLY A 248 24.60 7.31 -5.94
N GLY A 249 25.83 7.46 -6.43
CA GLY A 249 26.90 6.45 -6.34
C GLY A 249 27.58 6.36 -4.96
N ARG A 250 26.85 6.56 -3.87
CA ARG A 250 27.41 6.36 -2.51
C ARG A 250 27.59 4.87 -2.27
N LEU A 251 28.61 4.45 -1.51
CA LEU A 251 28.90 3.05 -1.14
C LEU A 251 27.84 2.44 -0.18
N GLU A 252 26.59 2.85 -0.31
CA GLU A 252 25.45 2.43 0.48
C GLU A 252 24.76 1.22 -0.16
N SER A 253 24.06 0.43 0.65
CA SER A 253 23.26 -0.71 0.18
C SER A 253 21.85 -0.23 -0.16
N ILE A 254 21.37 -0.61 -1.34
CA ILE A 254 20.09 -0.17 -1.90
C ILE A 254 19.13 -1.35 -1.99
N LEU A 255 17.90 -1.17 -1.51
CA LEU A 255 16.77 -2.01 -1.85
C LEU A 255 16.00 -1.38 -3.01
N LEU A 256 16.04 -2.02 -4.18
CA LEU A 256 15.30 -1.63 -5.36
C LEU A 256 14.04 -2.49 -5.48
N LEU A 257 12.87 -1.85 -5.41
CA LEU A 257 11.59 -2.49 -5.71
C LEU A 257 11.17 -2.13 -7.14
N ALA A 258 10.86 -3.14 -7.95
CA ALA A 258 10.49 -2.96 -9.35
C ALA A 258 9.51 -4.04 -9.80
N THR A 259 8.90 -3.85 -10.97
CA THR A 259 8.21 -4.91 -11.71
C THR A 259 8.96 -5.27 -12.98
N THR A 260 8.56 -6.35 -13.64
CA THR A 260 9.15 -6.73 -14.94
C THR A 260 8.93 -5.69 -16.04
N VAL A 261 7.91 -4.84 -15.96
CA VAL A 261 7.71 -3.75 -16.93
C VAL A 261 8.76 -2.64 -16.78
N ASP A 262 9.46 -2.57 -15.64
CA ASP A 262 10.48 -1.57 -15.34
C ASP A 262 11.90 -2.01 -15.74
N GLU A 263 12.04 -3.15 -16.43
CA GLU A 263 13.34 -3.80 -16.70
C GLU A 263 14.38 -2.83 -17.30
N HIS A 264 13.98 -1.99 -18.27
CA HIS A 264 14.86 -1.00 -18.87
C HIS A 264 15.37 0.05 -17.87
N LEU A 265 14.51 0.49 -16.95
CA LEU A 265 14.88 1.44 -15.92
C LEU A 265 15.85 0.82 -14.91
N VAL A 266 15.57 -0.42 -14.49
CA VAL A 266 16.44 -1.20 -13.59
C VAL A 266 17.82 -1.43 -14.21
N LYS A 267 17.89 -1.86 -15.48
CA LYS A 267 19.16 -2.07 -16.18
C LYS A 267 20.02 -0.81 -16.23
N ARG A 268 19.42 0.34 -16.54
CA ARG A 268 20.13 1.64 -16.54
C ARG A 268 20.66 2.01 -15.17
N LEU A 269 19.88 1.79 -14.11
CA LEU A 269 20.30 2.06 -12.74
C LEU A 269 21.51 1.19 -12.35
N LYS A 270 21.44 -0.12 -12.62
CA LYS A 270 22.55 -1.05 -12.32
C LYS A 270 23.80 -0.67 -13.10
N PHE A 271 23.68 -0.36 -14.39
CA PHE A 271 24.80 0.11 -15.20
C PHE A 271 25.49 1.35 -14.60
N ARG A 272 24.72 2.29 -14.04
CA ARG A 272 25.25 3.50 -13.41
C ARG A 272 25.93 3.22 -12.06
N LEU A 273 25.35 2.36 -11.23
CA LEU A 273 25.71 2.24 -9.81
C LEU A 273 26.65 1.07 -9.50
N THR A 274 26.58 -0.04 -10.24
CA THR A 274 27.46 -1.19 -10.01
C THR A 274 28.95 -0.85 -10.18
N PRO A 275 29.38 -0.07 -11.19
CA PRO A 275 30.78 0.37 -11.29
C PRO A 275 31.26 1.24 -10.12
N ALA A 276 30.34 1.92 -9.42
CA ALA A 276 30.63 2.72 -8.23
C ALA A 276 30.72 1.88 -6.94
N GLY A 277 30.62 0.55 -7.03
CA GLY A 277 30.71 -0.35 -5.87
C GLY A 277 29.45 -0.41 -5.02
N VAL A 278 28.34 0.15 -5.50
CA VAL A 278 27.05 0.16 -4.79
C VAL A 278 26.44 -1.24 -4.81
N LYS A 279 26.03 -1.73 -3.64
CA LYS A 279 25.29 -3.00 -3.52
C LYS A 279 23.81 -2.76 -3.79
N ILE A 280 23.25 -3.50 -4.74
CA ILE A 280 21.84 -3.39 -5.12
C ILE A 280 21.15 -4.72 -4.87
N ASN A 281 20.24 -4.72 -3.90
CA ASN A 281 19.31 -5.80 -3.61
C ASN A 281 18.00 -5.52 -4.32
N GLU A 282 17.57 -6.41 -5.20
CA GLU A 282 16.40 -6.20 -6.03
C GLU A 282 15.28 -7.17 -5.68
N ILE A 283 14.06 -6.63 -5.59
CA ILE A 283 12.82 -7.41 -5.66
C ILE A 283 12.12 -6.97 -6.94
N ILE A 284 12.20 -7.83 -7.96
CA ILE A 284 11.56 -7.60 -9.26
C ILE A 284 10.33 -8.49 -9.35
N MET A 285 9.15 -7.87 -9.17
CA MET A 285 7.87 -8.57 -9.21
C MET A 285 7.48 -8.92 -10.66
N ASN A 286 7.38 -10.22 -10.93
CA ASN A 286 6.80 -10.72 -12.18
C ASN A 286 5.27 -10.90 -12.03
N THR A 287 4.56 -9.79 -11.89
CA THR A 287 3.09 -9.73 -11.91
C THR A 287 2.61 -8.46 -12.62
N ASP A 288 1.29 -8.31 -12.79
CA ASP A 288 0.68 -7.05 -13.20
C ASP A 288 1.07 -5.94 -12.21
N PRO A 289 1.51 -4.75 -12.69
CA PRO A 289 1.85 -3.64 -11.80
C PRO A 289 0.75 -3.30 -10.79
N LEU A 290 -0.53 -3.46 -11.16
CA LEU A 290 -1.67 -3.21 -10.26
C LEU A 290 -1.70 -4.14 -9.04
N GLU A 291 -1.20 -5.38 -9.16
CA GLU A 291 -1.12 -6.33 -8.04
C GLU A 291 0.20 -6.19 -7.25
N ALA A 292 1.23 -5.60 -7.86
CA ALA A 292 2.58 -5.57 -7.32
C ALA A 292 2.67 -4.90 -5.94
N HIS A 293 1.88 -3.85 -5.68
CA HIS A 293 1.83 -3.22 -4.35
C HIS A 293 1.43 -4.21 -3.27
N ILE A 294 0.36 -4.99 -3.49
CA ILE A 294 -0.14 -5.96 -2.51
C ILE A 294 0.90 -7.06 -2.26
N TYR A 295 1.50 -7.60 -3.32
CA TYR A 295 2.50 -8.64 -3.15
C TYR A 295 3.76 -8.12 -2.45
N LEU A 296 4.19 -6.89 -2.75
CA LEU A 296 5.35 -6.28 -2.09
C LEU A 296 5.10 -6.06 -0.60
N ILE A 297 3.94 -5.52 -0.21
CA ILE A 297 3.68 -5.25 1.22
C ILE A 297 3.55 -6.55 2.01
N LEU A 298 2.94 -7.60 1.46
CA LEU A 298 2.85 -8.91 2.10
C LEU A 298 4.24 -9.54 2.22
N LEU A 299 5.02 -9.54 1.13
CA LEU A 299 6.38 -10.08 1.13
C LEU A 299 7.28 -9.37 2.16
N LEU A 300 7.24 -8.04 2.22
CA LEU A 300 8.07 -7.26 3.14
C LEU A 300 7.59 -7.38 4.59
N TYR A 301 6.28 -7.43 4.83
CA TYR A 301 5.75 -7.58 6.19
C TYR A 301 6.11 -8.92 6.82
N TYR A 302 6.35 -9.97 6.01
CA TYR A 302 6.87 -11.23 6.51
C TYR A 302 8.14 -11.06 7.36
N LEU A 303 9.02 -10.10 7.03
CA LEU A 303 10.23 -9.80 7.81
C LEU A 303 9.92 -9.36 9.25
N ILE A 304 8.87 -8.58 9.46
CA ILE A 304 8.43 -8.17 10.81
C ILE A 304 7.75 -9.33 11.51
N PHE A 305 6.87 -10.05 10.80
CA PHE A 305 6.11 -11.15 11.37
C PHE A 305 7.02 -12.20 12.04
N ILE A 306 8.08 -12.61 11.36
CA ILE A 306 9.06 -13.57 11.91
C ILE A 306 9.98 -12.96 12.96
N HIS A 307 10.16 -11.63 12.95
CA HIS A 307 11.00 -10.93 13.93
C HIS A 307 10.31 -10.83 15.29
N LYS A 308 8.98 -10.77 15.30
CA LYS A 308 8.15 -10.73 16.53
C LYS A 308 7.97 -12.10 17.19
N GLN A 309 8.09 -13.20 16.43
CA GLN A 309 8.19 -14.57 16.98
C GLN A 309 9.56 -14.81 17.60
#